data_AF-A0A4R6MIJ0-F1
#
_entry.id   AF-A0A4R6MIJ0-F1
#
_cell.length_a   1.000
_cell.length_b   1.000
_cell.length_c   1.000
_cell.angle_alpha   90.00
_cell.angle_beta   90.00
_cell.angle_gamma   90.00
#
_symmetry.space_group_name_H-M   'P 1'
#
loop_
_entity.id
_entity.type
_entity.pdbx_description
1 polymer ?
#
loop_
_entity_poly.entity_id
_entity_poly.type
_entity_poly.pdbx_seq_one_letter_code
_entity_poly.pdbx_strand_id
1 'polypeptide(L)'
;MTKEQKKLAELNSIRSWCMTVIEYAIKVDSSSSPVMNQFKSIVDSTFEMKNLKGLKTLKSDLRELFGDLSVSQREELSNLLALESTDSVTDLSQKAESILSKGSIGNEDDYRFLSNYIDYLLENNTTEKIESINKILLQYVRHLNKNHSDK
;
A
#
# COMPACT_ATOMS: atom_id res chain seq x y z
N MET A 1 -6.99 7.26 -24.49
CA MET A 1 -7.62 6.06 -23.87
C MET A 1 -9.04 5.89 -24.36
N THR A 2 -9.38 4.69 -24.85
CA THR A 2 -10.74 4.31 -25.25
C THR A 2 -11.63 4.04 -24.03
N LYS A 3 -12.95 4.00 -24.23
CA LYS A 3 -13.94 3.70 -23.16
C LYS A 3 -13.69 2.33 -22.51
N GLU A 4 -13.26 1.34 -23.30
CA GLU A 4 -12.92 0.00 -22.79
C GLU A 4 -11.62 -0.01 -21.97
N GLN A 5 -10.61 0.74 -22.40
CA GLN A 5 -9.37 0.89 -21.64
C GLN A 5 -9.62 1.55 -20.28
N LYS A 6 -10.50 2.56 -20.22
CA LYS A 6 -10.91 3.20 -18.95
C LYS A 6 -11.64 2.21 -18.04
N LYS A 7 -12.57 1.43 -18.59
CA LYS A 7 -13.31 0.42 -17.81
C LYS A 7 -12.39 -0.67 -17.26
N LEU A 8 -11.43 -1.14 -18.06
CA LEU A 8 -10.46 -2.14 -17.63
C LEU A 8 -9.49 -1.61 -16.57
N ALA A 9 -9.01 -0.38 -16.73
CA ALA A 9 -8.19 0.29 -15.71
C ALA A 9 -8.94 0.43 -14.38
N GLU A 10 -10.22 0.81 -14.43
CA GLU A 10 -11.07 0.92 -13.24
C GLU A 10 -11.31 -0.45 -12.58
N LEU A 11 -11.57 -1.50 -13.36
CA LEU A 11 -11.70 -2.87 -12.87
C LEU A 11 -10.43 -3.33 -12.14
N ASN A 12 -9.26 -3.09 -12.75
CA ASN A 12 -7.95 -3.45 -12.19
C ASN A 12 -7.70 -2.70 -10.88
N SER A 13 -7.92 -1.39 -10.87
CA SER A 13 -7.73 -0.55 -9.68
C SER A 13 -8.60 -1.01 -8.52
N ILE A 14 -9.88 -1.33 -8.76
CA ILE A 14 -10.78 -1.80 -7.70
C ILE A 14 -10.36 -3.19 -7.21
N ARG A 15 -9.99 -4.11 -8.10
CA ARG A 15 -9.52 -5.44 -7.71
C ARG A 15 -8.27 -5.37 -6.84
N SER A 16 -7.24 -4.61 -7.27
CA SER A 16 -6.01 -4.43 -6.50
C SER A 16 -6.32 -3.86 -5.12
N TRP A 17 -7.12 -2.78 -5.05
CA TRP A 17 -7.55 -2.20 -3.78
C TRP A 17 -8.19 -3.24 -2.85
N CYS A 18 -9.13 -4.05 -3.36
CA CYS A 18 -9.79 -5.08 -2.57
C CYS A 18 -8.79 -6.14 -2.07
N MET A 19 -7.87 -6.58 -2.92
CA MET A 19 -6.87 -7.57 -2.56
C MET A 19 -5.93 -7.08 -1.45
N THR A 20 -5.41 -5.86 -1.57
CA THR A 20 -4.53 -5.25 -0.55
C THR A 20 -5.23 -5.17 0.80
N VAL A 21 -6.50 -4.76 0.82
CA VAL A 21 -7.29 -4.66 2.04
C VAL A 21 -7.50 -6.03 2.68
N ILE A 22 -7.83 -7.05 1.88
CA ILE A 22 -8.02 -8.41 2.38
C ILE A 22 -6.72 -8.99 2.93
N GLU A 23 -5.59 -8.78 2.25
CA GLU A 23 -4.27 -9.24 2.72
C GLU A 23 -3.85 -8.56 4.01
N TYR A 24 -4.11 -7.26 4.12
CA TYR A 24 -3.90 -6.53 5.35
C TYR A 24 -4.74 -7.09 6.51
N ALA A 25 -6.01 -7.42 6.25
CA ALA A 25 -6.89 -8.03 7.24
C ALA A 25 -6.33 -9.36 7.77
N ILE A 26 -5.86 -10.23 6.87
CA ILE A 26 -5.25 -11.52 7.22
C ILE A 26 -3.98 -11.30 8.05
N LYS A 27 -3.20 -10.27 7.72
CA LYS A 27 -1.98 -9.90 8.47
C LYS A 27 -2.31 -9.43 9.89
N VAL A 28 -3.34 -8.61 10.05
CA VAL A 28 -3.76 -8.06 11.35
C VAL A 28 -4.40 -9.13 12.23
N ASP A 29 -5.23 -10.00 11.65
CA ASP A 29 -5.87 -11.11 12.34
C ASP A 29 -5.83 -12.37 11.47
N SER A 30 -4.88 -13.25 11.77
CA SER A 30 -4.70 -14.51 11.04
C SER A 30 -5.89 -15.45 11.18
N SER A 31 -6.71 -15.31 12.24
CA SER A 31 -7.92 -16.11 12.41
C SER A 31 -9.01 -15.77 11.39
N SER A 32 -8.98 -14.57 10.81
CA SER A 32 -9.86 -14.15 9.73
C SER A 32 -9.53 -14.79 8.37
N SER A 33 -8.35 -15.45 8.25
CA SER A 33 -7.84 -16.01 6.99
C SER A 33 -8.83 -16.88 6.21
N PRO A 34 -9.60 -17.81 6.82
CA PRO A 34 -10.56 -18.61 6.06
C PRO A 34 -11.67 -17.78 5.40
N VAL A 35 -12.21 -16.78 6.10
CA VAL A 35 -13.26 -15.89 5.59
C VAL A 35 -12.67 -14.93 4.55
N MET A 36 -11.51 -14.37 4.84
CA MET A 36 -10.81 -13.43 3.94
C MET A 36 -10.38 -14.09 2.63
N ASN A 37 -9.95 -15.35 2.65
CA ASN A 37 -9.65 -16.10 1.43
C ASN A 37 -10.90 -16.35 0.58
N GLN A 38 -12.09 -16.53 1.17
CA GLN A 38 -13.34 -16.58 0.41
C GLN A 38 -13.64 -15.25 -0.27
N PHE A 39 -13.42 -14.13 0.42
CA PHE A 39 -13.54 -12.80 -0.18
C PHE A 39 -12.57 -12.62 -1.36
N LYS A 40 -11.31 -13.10 -1.26
CA LYS A 40 -10.37 -13.08 -2.39
C LYS A 40 -10.96 -13.79 -3.62
N SER A 41 -11.48 -15.00 -3.43
CA SER A 41 -12.08 -15.78 -4.51
C SER A 41 -13.28 -15.05 -5.14
N ILE A 42 -14.14 -14.42 -4.33
CA ILE A 42 -15.28 -13.64 -4.82
C ILE A 42 -14.83 -12.42 -5.63
N VAL A 43 -13.80 -11.70 -5.16
CA VAL A 43 -13.21 -10.56 -5.87
C VAL A 43 -12.66 -11.00 -7.23
N ASP A 44 -11.90 -12.11 -7.27
CA ASP A 44 -11.35 -12.65 -8.51
C ASP A 44 -12.43 -13.07 -9.50
N SER A 45 -13.41 -13.86 -9.07
CA SER A 45 -14.52 -14.27 -9.95
C SER A 45 -15.31 -13.08 -10.46
N THR A 46 -15.57 -12.07 -9.62
CA THR A 46 -16.29 -10.85 -10.03
C THR A 46 -15.50 -10.03 -11.06
N PHE A 47 -14.17 -10.00 -10.92
CA PHE A 47 -13.27 -9.37 -11.88
C PHE A 47 -13.22 -10.12 -13.22
N GLU A 48 -13.11 -11.45 -13.21
CA GLU A 48 -13.12 -12.29 -14.41
C GLU A 48 -14.43 -12.12 -15.21
N MET A 49 -15.56 -11.96 -14.52
CA MET A 49 -16.85 -11.64 -15.11
C MET A 49 -16.95 -10.20 -15.65
N LYS A 50 -15.90 -9.38 -15.51
CA LYS A 50 -15.86 -7.94 -15.86
C LYS A 50 -16.99 -7.15 -15.22
N ASN A 51 -17.43 -7.58 -14.03
CA ASN A 51 -18.58 -7.02 -13.32
C ASN A 51 -18.14 -5.83 -12.44
N LEU A 52 -18.03 -4.65 -13.07
CA LEU A 52 -17.62 -3.42 -12.39
C LEU A 52 -18.55 -3.03 -11.24
N LYS A 53 -19.86 -3.25 -11.39
CA LYS A 53 -20.83 -2.92 -10.34
C LYS A 53 -20.61 -3.83 -9.12
N GLY A 54 -20.43 -5.12 -9.35
CA GLY A 54 -20.11 -6.08 -8.28
C GLY A 54 -18.83 -5.72 -7.54
N LEU A 55 -17.76 -5.38 -8.26
CA LEU A 55 -16.50 -4.95 -7.65
C LEU A 55 -16.64 -3.66 -6.82
N LYS A 56 -17.44 -2.69 -7.27
CA LYS A 56 -17.73 -1.48 -6.48
C LYS A 56 -18.50 -1.79 -5.20
N THR A 57 -19.43 -2.73 -5.24
CA THR A 57 -20.15 -3.22 -4.06
C THR A 57 -19.17 -3.87 -3.08
N LEU A 58 -18.34 -4.81 -3.54
CA LEU A 58 -17.32 -5.46 -2.71
C LEU A 58 -16.37 -4.46 -2.06
N LYS A 59 -15.94 -3.44 -2.80
CA LYS A 59 -15.12 -2.34 -2.26
C LYS A 59 -15.82 -1.61 -1.12
N SER A 60 -17.13 -1.36 -1.24
CA SER A 60 -17.92 -0.73 -0.18
C SER A 60 -18.06 -1.65 1.04
N ASP A 61 -18.38 -2.92 0.81
CA ASP A 61 -18.57 -3.91 1.87
C ASP A 61 -17.28 -4.10 2.68
N LEU A 62 -16.14 -4.21 2.00
CA LEU A 62 -14.83 -4.25 2.65
C LEU A 62 -14.59 -2.97 3.45
N ARG A 63 -14.87 -1.79 2.88
CA ARG A 63 -14.69 -0.52 3.61
C ARG A 63 -15.51 -0.46 4.90
N GLU A 64 -16.71 -1.01 4.90
CA GLU A 64 -17.58 -1.11 6.07
C GLU A 64 -17.03 -2.13 7.09
N LEU A 65 -16.62 -3.31 6.63
CA LEU A 65 -15.94 -4.34 7.42
C LEU A 65 -14.69 -3.81 8.14
N PHE A 66 -13.97 -2.88 7.52
CA PHE A 66 -12.77 -2.24 8.08
C PHE A 66 -13.05 -0.87 8.71
N GLY A 67 -14.32 -0.52 8.95
CA GLY A 67 -14.70 0.74 9.60
C GLY A 67 -14.14 0.89 11.02
N ASP A 68 -14.02 -0.24 11.73
CA ASP A 68 -13.58 -0.31 13.12
C ASP A 68 -12.06 -0.42 13.31
N LEU A 69 -11.28 -0.28 12.21
CA LEU A 69 -9.83 -0.23 12.32
C LEU A 69 -9.38 0.95 13.20
N SER A 70 -8.38 0.70 14.04
CA SER A 70 -7.72 1.76 14.82
C SER A 70 -7.09 2.80 13.90
N VAL A 71 -6.79 3.99 14.45
CA VAL A 71 -6.13 5.08 13.68
C VAL A 71 -4.84 4.59 13.03
N SER A 72 -3.99 3.89 13.78
CA SER A 72 -2.72 3.34 13.28
C SER A 72 -2.93 2.29 12.16
N GLN A 73 -3.93 1.41 12.29
CA GLN A 73 -4.25 0.43 11.24
C GLN A 73 -4.80 1.09 9.96
N ARG A 74 -5.59 2.16 10.10
CA ARG A 74 -6.08 2.94 8.96
C ARG A 74 -4.95 3.68 8.25
N GLU A 75 -4.00 4.22 8.99
CA GLU A 75 -2.80 4.86 8.43
C GLU A 75 -1.92 3.85 7.69
N GLU A 76 -1.66 2.68 8.28
CA GLU A 76 -0.89 1.62 7.62
C GLU A 76 -1.57 1.15 6.33
N LEU A 77 -2.88 0.87 6.38
CA LEU A 77 -3.65 0.47 5.20
C LEU A 77 -3.69 1.58 4.13
N SER A 78 -3.84 2.84 4.53
CA SER A 78 -3.81 3.97 3.60
C SER A 78 -2.47 4.10 2.90
N ASN A 79 -1.36 3.85 3.60
CA ASN A 79 -0.02 3.87 3.00
C ASN A 79 0.15 2.73 1.98
N LEU A 80 -0.33 1.52 2.29
CA LEU A 80 -0.31 0.38 1.36
C LEU A 80 -1.12 0.67 0.09
N LEU A 81 -2.31 1.23 0.25
CA LEU A 81 -3.20 1.56 -0.87
C LEU A 81 -2.68 2.72 -1.73
N ALA A 82 -1.96 3.67 -1.14
CA ALA A 82 -1.31 4.75 -1.88
C ALA A 82 -0.21 4.22 -2.81
N LEU A 83 0.51 3.16 -2.40
CA LEU A 83 1.55 2.51 -3.20
C LEU A 83 0.98 1.74 -4.41
N GLU A 84 -0.19 1.11 -4.24
CA GLU A 84 -0.86 0.30 -5.27
C GLU A 84 -1.61 1.12 -6.35
N SER A 85 -1.94 2.38 -6.06
CA SER A 85 -2.69 3.22 -6.98
C SER A 85 -1.77 3.90 -7.99
N THR A 86 -1.76 3.39 -9.24
CA THR A 86 -1.01 3.93 -10.40
C THR A 86 -1.35 5.38 -10.77
N ASP A 87 -2.47 5.93 -10.28
CA ASP A 87 -2.83 7.35 -10.44
C ASP A 87 -1.99 8.31 -9.59
N SER A 88 -1.03 7.81 -8.80
CA SER A 88 -0.30 8.61 -7.80
C SER A 88 1.23 8.58 -7.94
N VAL A 89 1.80 8.20 -9.10
CA VAL A 89 3.28 8.26 -9.30
C VAL A 89 3.83 9.65 -8.92
N THR A 90 3.06 10.71 -9.20
CA THR A 90 3.37 12.08 -8.79
C THR A 90 3.29 12.26 -7.26
N ASP A 91 2.30 11.70 -6.56
CA ASP A 91 2.18 11.82 -5.10
C ASP A 91 3.20 10.95 -4.34
N LEU A 92 3.54 9.76 -4.86
CA LEU A 92 4.59 8.90 -4.29
C LEU A 92 5.95 9.56 -4.41
N SER A 93 6.27 10.11 -5.59
CA SER A 93 7.52 10.84 -5.80
C SER A 93 7.58 12.12 -4.99
N GLN A 94 6.48 12.87 -4.85
CA GLN A 94 6.42 14.07 -3.99
C GLN A 94 6.56 13.74 -2.51
N LYS A 95 5.92 12.65 -2.02
CA LYS A 95 6.08 12.22 -0.63
C LYS A 95 7.51 11.75 -0.36
N ALA A 96 8.10 10.97 -1.27
CA ALA A 96 9.50 10.58 -1.18
C ALA A 96 10.42 11.80 -1.17
N GLU A 97 10.21 12.78 -2.06
CA GLU A 97 10.97 14.04 -2.08
C GLU A 97 10.78 14.87 -0.80
N SER A 98 9.57 14.89 -0.23
CA SER A 98 9.31 15.58 1.04
C SER A 98 10.10 14.95 2.19
N ILE A 99 10.24 13.62 2.23
CA ILE A 99 11.04 12.94 3.26
C ILE A 99 12.55 13.11 2.98
N LEU A 100 12.97 12.96 1.72
CA LEU A 100 14.36 13.13 1.31
C LEU A 100 14.86 14.56 1.57
N SER A 101 14.04 15.58 1.32
CA SER A 101 14.39 16.99 1.57
C SER A 101 14.53 17.32 3.05
N LYS A 102 13.83 16.62 3.95
CA LYS A 102 14.05 16.71 5.41
C LYS A 102 15.36 16.06 5.84
N GLY A 103 15.94 15.19 5.01
CA GLY A 103 17.21 14.51 5.28
C GLY A 103 17.19 13.53 6.45
N SER A 104 16.01 13.24 7.02
CA SER A 104 15.84 12.35 8.16
C SER A 104 14.44 11.73 8.17
N ILE A 105 14.34 10.51 8.70
CA ILE A 105 13.08 9.83 8.97
C ILE A 105 12.66 10.16 10.41
N GLY A 106 11.47 10.74 10.58
CA GLY A 106 10.96 11.15 11.89
C GLY A 106 10.14 10.09 12.61
N ASN A 107 9.64 9.08 11.89
CA ASN A 107 8.75 8.06 12.43
C ASN A 107 8.88 6.73 11.65
N GLU A 108 8.30 5.67 12.20
CA GLU A 108 8.32 4.34 11.57
C GLU A 108 7.53 4.29 10.26
N ASP A 109 6.53 5.14 10.09
CA ASP A 109 5.71 5.18 8.86
C ASP A 109 6.48 5.71 7.66
N ASP A 110 7.29 6.75 7.84
CA ASP A 110 8.21 7.28 6.83
C ASP A 110 9.27 6.24 6.46
N TYR A 111 9.74 5.45 7.43
CA TYR A 111 10.63 4.31 7.19
C TYR A 111 9.96 3.26 6.30
N ARG A 112 8.77 2.79 6.70
CA ARG A 112 7.99 1.78 5.96
C ARG A 112 7.65 2.27 4.56
N PHE A 113 7.22 3.52 4.42
CA PHE A 113 6.93 4.13 3.13
C PHE A 113 8.16 4.12 2.21
N LEU A 114 9.31 4.58 2.69
CA LEU A 114 10.54 4.64 1.90
C LEU A 114 11.08 3.25 1.53
N SER A 115 10.97 2.26 2.43
CA SER A 115 11.30 0.86 2.12
C SER A 115 10.43 0.33 0.99
N ASN A 116 9.10 0.49 1.09
CA ASN A 116 8.19 0.03 0.05
C ASN A 116 8.36 0.82 -1.27
N TYR A 117 8.74 2.10 -1.19
CA TYR A 117 9.02 2.91 -2.37
C TYR A 117 10.27 2.43 -3.11
N ILE A 118 11.27 1.86 -2.42
CA ILE A 118 12.41 1.20 -3.08
C ILE A 118 11.96 -0.01 -3.89
N ASP A 119 11.09 -0.86 -3.33
CA ASP A 119 10.58 -2.04 -4.04
C ASP A 119 9.86 -1.63 -5.32
N TYR A 120 9.01 -0.60 -5.23
CA TYR A 120 8.36 0.02 -6.40
C TYR A 120 9.38 0.53 -7.44
N LEU A 121 10.42 1.23 -7.00
CA LEU A 121 11.46 1.77 -7.89
C LEU A 121 12.23 0.64 -8.62
N LEU A 122 12.51 -0.47 -7.93
CA LEU A 122 13.16 -1.65 -8.49
C LEU A 122 12.28 -2.33 -9.55
N GLU A 123 11.00 -2.52 -9.27
CA GLU A 123 10.03 -3.10 -10.22
C GLU A 123 9.90 -2.28 -11.50
N ASN A 124 10.05 -0.95 -11.40
CA ASN A 124 9.94 -0.01 -12.51
C ASN A 124 11.30 0.36 -13.14
N ASN A 125 12.39 -0.35 -12.80
CA ASN A 125 13.75 -0.10 -13.30
C ASN A 125 14.23 1.36 -13.13
N THR A 126 13.77 2.05 -12.08
CA THR A 126 14.10 3.45 -11.78
C THR A 126 15.04 3.51 -10.58
N THR A 127 16.34 3.70 -10.80
CA THR A 127 17.35 3.55 -9.73
C THR A 127 17.87 4.86 -9.14
N GLU A 128 17.58 6.00 -9.77
CA GLU A 128 18.19 7.31 -9.45
C GLU A 128 18.03 7.74 -7.99
N LYS A 129 16.93 7.36 -7.33
CA LYS A 129 16.60 7.77 -5.96
C LYS A 129 16.94 6.71 -4.90
N ILE A 130 17.23 5.46 -5.31
CA ILE A 130 17.38 4.32 -4.39
C ILE A 130 18.54 4.54 -3.41
N GLU A 131 19.69 5.04 -3.89
CA GLU A 131 20.86 5.26 -3.04
C GLU A 131 20.59 6.32 -1.96
N SER A 132 19.91 7.41 -2.33
CA SER A 132 19.53 8.48 -1.40
C SER A 132 18.56 7.97 -0.34
N ILE A 133 17.58 7.16 -0.74
CA ILE A 133 16.61 6.56 0.19
C ILE A 133 17.31 5.59 1.15
N ASN A 134 18.15 4.68 0.62
CA ASN A 134 18.92 3.72 1.43
C ASN A 134 19.80 4.42 2.47
N LYS A 135 20.41 5.56 2.13
CA LYS A 135 21.22 6.34 3.06
C LYS A 135 20.40 6.81 4.26
N ILE A 136 19.19 7.33 4.04
CA ILE A 136 18.33 7.83 5.13
C ILE A 136 17.76 6.66 5.95
N LEU A 137 17.36 5.55 5.30
CA LEU A 137 16.92 4.33 5.99
C LEU A 137 18.00 3.80 6.94
N LEU A 138 19.25 3.73 6.47
CA LEU A 138 20.40 3.31 7.28
C LEU A 138 20.68 4.25 8.45
N GLN A 139 20.52 5.57 8.26
CA GLN A 139 20.68 6.55 9.35
C GLN A 139 19.64 6.34 10.45
N TYR A 140 18.38 6.11 10.07
CA TYR A 140 17.30 5.82 11.01
C TYR A 140 17.55 4.55 11.82
N VAL A 141 17.92 3.45 11.15
CA VAL A 141 18.25 2.18 11.83
C VAL A 141 19.42 2.34 12.80
N ARG A 142 20.47 3.08 12.41
CA ARG A 142 21.61 3.38 13.30
C ARG A 142 21.19 4.21 14.51
N HIS A 143 20.26 5.14 14.34
CA HIS A 143 19.73 5.94 15.45
C HIS A 143 18.93 5.07 16.44
N LEU A 144 18.07 4.19 15.94
CA LEU A 144 17.32 3.23 16.77
C LEU A 144 18.25 2.30 17.55
N ASN A 145 19.25 1.72 16.88
CA ASN A 145 20.19 0.80 17.52
C ASN A 145 21.05 1.47 18.59
N LYS A 146 21.42 2.75 18.43
CA LYS A 146 22.11 3.51 19.48
C LYS A 146 21.23 3.73 20.71
N ASN A 147 19.96 4.08 20.52
CA ASN A 147 19.02 4.28 21.62
C ASN A 147 18.67 2.98 22.38
N HIS A 148 18.93 1.82 21.76
CA HIS A 148 18.75 0.50 22.39
C HIS A 148 20.01 -0.05 23.07
N SER A 149 21.21 0.48 22.78
CA SER A 149 22.47 0.05 23.41
C SER A 149 22.82 0.81 24.70
N ASP A 150 22.10 1.89 25.02
CA ASP A 150 22.31 2.72 26.22
C ASP A 150 21.28 2.43 27.35
N LYS A 151 20.61 1.27 27.33
CA LYS A 151 19.71 0.78 28.39
C LYS A 151 20.14 -0.60 28.87
#